data_AF-A0A1L9VLP6-F1
#
_entry.id   AF-A0A1L9VLP6-F1
#
_cell.length_a   1.000
_cell.length_b   1.000
_cell.length_c   1.000
_cell.angle_alpha   90.00
_cell.angle_beta   90.00
_cell.angle_gamma   90.00
#
_symmetry.space_group_name_H-M   'P 1'
#
loop_
_entity.id
_entity.type
_entity.pdbx_description
1 polymer ?
#
loop_
_entity_poly.entity_id
_entity_poly.type
_entity_poly.pdbx_seq_one_letter_code
_entity_poly.pdbx_strand_id
1 'polypeptide(L)'
;MPNENHQTFYSLPHSPRTIFLSIGCAATSYILTNKLAKPLSPFLYNISSFIRAASLSVILSSCAYAVILDPETAHTTERRVEGNGKRGRVITVKRPLIGLEGYKYRQKTPEHLGDVWVDGVRHEKALVRIG
;
A
#
# COMPACT_ATOMS: atom_id res chain seq x y z
N MET A 1 10.24 -29.14 16.33
CA MET A 1 10.99 -27.99 16.87
C MET A 1 10.05 -26.79 16.92
N PRO A 2 9.93 -26.07 18.05
CA PRO A 2 8.98 -24.97 18.17
C PRO A 2 9.38 -23.84 17.22
N ASN A 3 8.38 -23.31 16.52
CA ASN A 3 8.46 -22.29 15.46
C ASN A 3 9.42 -21.15 15.81
N GLU A 4 10.50 -21.00 15.03
CA GLU A 4 11.29 -19.78 15.03
C GLU A 4 10.38 -18.58 14.71
N ASN A 5 10.36 -17.58 15.60
CA ASN A 5 9.56 -16.36 15.54
C ASN A 5 9.92 -15.47 14.33
N HIS A 6 9.58 -15.92 13.13
CA HIS A 6 9.72 -15.15 11.91
C HIS A 6 8.46 -14.35 11.66
N GLN A 7 8.59 -13.02 11.61
CA GLN A 7 7.53 -12.16 11.12
C GLN A 7 7.64 -12.04 9.59
N THR A 8 6.50 -12.13 8.91
CA THR A 8 6.43 -11.97 7.45
C THR A 8 6.04 -10.54 7.16
N PHE A 9 6.92 -9.81 6.50
CA PHE A 9 6.68 -8.47 6.02
C PHE A 9 6.50 -8.49 4.50
N TYR A 10 5.80 -7.49 4.00
CA TYR A 10 5.73 -7.20 2.57
C TYR A 10 6.38 -5.84 2.36
N SER A 11 7.40 -5.79 1.50
CA SER A 11 7.90 -4.51 1.04
C SER A 11 6.89 -3.92 0.07
N LEU A 12 6.78 -2.59 0.08
CA LEU A 12 6.05 -1.91 -0.97
C LEU A 12 6.76 -2.20 -2.30
N PRO A 13 6.04 -2.64 -3.34
CA PRO A 13 6.64 -2.88 -4.65
C PRO A 13 7.09 -1.60 -5.37
N HIS A 14 6.79 -0.46 -4.76
CA HIS A 14 7.06 0.86 -5.28
C HIS A 14 7.60 1.73 -4.14
N SER A 15 8.46 2.69 -4.48
CA SER A 15 8.74 3.78 -3.57
C SER A 15 7.50 4.68 -3.50
N PRO A 16 7.02 5.08 -2.31
CA PRO A 16 5.94 6.07 -2.18
C PRO A 16 6.22 7.33 -3.01
N ARG A 17 7.50 7.74 -3.08
CA ARG A 17 7.96 8.85 -3.92
C ARG A 17 7.56 8.71 -5.38
N THR A 18 7.66 7.51 -5.95
CA THR A 18 7.31 7.25 -7.35
C THR A 18 5.81 7.40 -7.60
N ILE A 19 4.97 6.94 -6.66
CA ILE A 19 3.51 7.14 -6.74
C ILE A 19 3.14 8.61 -6.61
N PHE A 20 3.74 9.34 -5.66
CA PHE A 20 3.47 10.76 -5.52
C PHE A 20 3.89 11.55 -6.76
N LEU A 21 5.03 11.19 -7.37
CA LEU A 21 5.47 11.80 -8.64
C LEU A 21 4.50 11.49 -9.78
N SER A 22 4.01 10.25 -9.92
CA SER A 22 3.06 9.91 -11.00
C SER A 22 1.74 10.65 -10.85
N ILE A 23 1.20 10.73 -9.62
CA ILE A 23 -0.02 11.47 -9.31
C ILE A 23 0.19 12.97 -9.58
N GLY A 24 1.31 13.54 -9.15
CA GLY A 24 1.65 14.95 -9.36
C GLY A 24 1.73 15.33 -10.85
N CYS A 25 2.40 14.50 -11.66
CA CYS A 25 2.46 14.69 -13.11
C CYS A 25 1.07 14.61 -13.76
N ALA A 26 0.28 13.59 -13.41
CA ALA A 26 -1.07 13.43 -13.94
C ALA A 26 -2.02 14.58 -13.53
N ALA A 27 -1.93 15.03 -12.28
CA ALA A 27 -2.72 16.16 -11.78
C ALA A 27 -2.34 17.47 -12.49
N THR A 28 -1.05 17.71 -12.71
CA THR A 28 -0.57 18.89 -13.44
C THR A 28 -1.06 18.89 -14.89
N SER A 29 -0.97 17.75 -15.58
CA SER A 29 -1.51 17.55 -16.93
C SER A 29 -3.03 17.84 -16.98
N TYR A 30 -3.77 17.32 -16.01
CA TYR A 30 -5.21 17.54 -15.89
C TYR A 30 -5.57 19.03 -15.68
N ILE A 31 -4.88 19.72 -14.79
CA ILE A 31 -5.11 21.15 -14.52
C ILE A 31 -4.79 21.99 -15.76
N LEU A 32 -3.66 21.72 -16.41
CA LEU A 32 -3.21 22.46 -17.58
C LEU A 32 -4.21 22.32 -18.74
N THR A 33 -4.67 21.11 -19.02
CA THR A 33 -5.66 20.83 -20.07
C THR A 33 -7.04 21.44 -19.77
N ASN A 34 -7.43 21.56 -18.50
CA ASN A 34 -8.67 22.25 -18.12
C ASN A 34 -8.58 23.78 -18.21
N LYS A 35 -7.39 24.37 -18.02
CA LYS A 35 -7.20 25.84 -18.08
C LYS A 35 -7.00 26.37 -19.49
N LEU A 36 -6.45 25.57 -20.41
CA LEU A 36 -6.23 25.92 -21.83
C LEU A 36 -7.51 25.86 -22.70
N ALA A 37 -8.68 26.10 -22.10
CA ALA A 37 -9.97 25.86 -22.73
C ALA A 37 -10.38 26.95 -23.74
N LYS A 38 -9.78 26.90 -24.95
CA LYS A 38 -10.49 27.12 -26.23
C LYS A 38 -9.83 26.24 -27.31
N PRO A 39 -10.37 25.05 -27.61
CA PRO A 39 -9.84 24.22 -28.68
C PRO A 39 -10.06 24.93 -30.03
N LEU A 40 -8.98 25.18 -30.75
CA LEU A 40 -9.01 25.78 -32.10
C LEU A 40 -9.64 24.85 -33.15
N SER A 41 -9.76 23.55 -32.85
CA SER A 41 -10.36 22.56 -33.74
C SER A 41 -11.03 21.39 -32.99
N PRO A 42 -12.01 20.69 -33.61
CA PRO A 42 -12.65 19.50 -33.02
C PRO A 42 -11.65 18.37 -32.72
N PHE A 43 -10.60 18.25 -33.53
CA PHE A 43 -9.52 17.29 -33.31
C PHE A 43 -8.79 17.55 -31.98
N LEU A 44 -8.43 18.81 -31.71
CA LEU A 44 -7.78 19.20 -30.46
C LEU A 44 -8.72 19.04 -29.25
N TYR A 45 -10.03 19.23 -29.44
CA TYR A 45 -11.01 18.97 -28.39
C TYR A 45 -11.04 17.48 -27.99
N ASN A 46 -11.10 16.57 -28.97
CA ASN A 46 -11.09 15.12 -28.71
C ASN A 46 -9.81 14.67 -28.00
N ILE A 47 -8.65 15.16 -28.44
CA ILE A 47 -7.36 14.89 -27.79
C ILE A 47 -7.37 15.40 -26.34
N SER A 48 -7.83 16.64 -26.11
CA SER A 48 -7.88 17.19 -24.75
C SER A 48 -8.82 16.42 -23.82
N SER A 49 -9.93 15.90 -24.36
CA SER A 49 -10.87 15.06 -23.61
C SER A 49 -10.24 13.74 -23.22
N PHE A 50 -9.54 13.10 -24.17
CA PHE A 50 -8.82 11.86 -23.94
C PHE A 50 -7.72 12.02 -22.88
N ILE A 51 -6.90 13.08 -22.98
CA ILE A 51 -5.82 13.35 -22.01
C ILE A 51 -6.40 13.55 -20.61
N ARG A 52 -7.52 14.28 -20.47
CA ARG A 52 -8.18 14.47 -19.17
C ARG A 52 -8.68 13.15 -18.58
N ALA A 53 -9.34 12.32 -19.39
CA ALA A 53 -9.82 11.01 -18.96
C ALA A 53 -8.66 10.07 -18.56
N ALA A 54 -7.60 10.02 -19.36
CA ALA A 54 -6.40 9.25 -19.06
C ALA A 54 -5.72 9.73 -17.76
N SER A 55 -5.57 11.05 -17.59
CA SER A 55 -4.95 11.61 -16.38
C SER A 55 -5.75 11.26 -15.12
N LEU A 56 -7.09 11.36 -15.18
CA LEU A 56 -7.96 10.99 -14.07
C LEU A 56 -7.86 9.49 -13.76
N SER A 57 -7.82 8.64 -14.79
CA SER A 57 -7.65 7.19 -14.64
C SER A 57 -6.32 6.84 -13.96
N VAL A 58 -5.21 7.48 -14.35
CA VAL A 58 -3.90 7.29 -13.72
C VAL A 58 -3.91 7.70 -12.24
N ILE A 59 -4.55 8.83 -11.90
CA ILE A 59 -4.68 9.27 -10.50
C ILE A 59 -5.45 8.23 -9.68
N LEU A 60 -6.65 7.84 -10.14
CA LEU A 60 -7.51 6.91 -9.41
C LEU A 60 -6.86 5.53 -9.26
N SER A 61 -6.28 5.00 -10.33
CA SER A 61 -5.60 3.70 -10.30
C SER A 61 -4.35 3.73 -9.41
N SER A 62 -3.56 4.80 -9.42
CA SER A 62 -2.40 4.95 -8.53
C SER A 62 -2.81 5.02 -7.06
N CYS A 63 -3.88 5.76 -6.74
CA CYS A 63 -4.42 5.82 -5.38
C CYS A 63 -4.94 4.45 -4.92
N ALA A 64 -5.71 3.75 -5.75
CA ALA A 64 -6.21 2.42 -5.43
C ALA A 64 -5.05 1.42 -5.24
N TYR A 65 -4.05 1.47 -6.11
CA TYR A 65 -2.86 0.64 -6.04
C TYR A 65 -2.06 0.87 -4.75
N ALA A 66 -1.89 2.14 -4.33
CA ALA A 66 -1.27 2.47 -3.06
C ALA A 66 -2.05 1.86 -1.89
N VAL A 67 -3.37 2.08 -1.80
CA VAL A 67 -4.19 1.58 -0.69
C VAL A 67 -4.19 0.05 -0.57
N ILE A 68 -4.20 -0.65 -1.71
CA ILE A 68 -4.28 -2.12 -1.75
C ILE A 68 -2.98 -2.78 -1.28
N LEU A 69 -1.83 -2.17 -1.60
CA LEU A 69 -0.51 -2.76 -1.39
C LEU A 69 0.26 -2.15 -0.23
N ASP A 70 -0.16 -0.97 0.25
CA ASP A 70 0.50 -0.29 1.35
C ASP A 70 0.13 -0.96 2.69
N PRO A 71 1.11 -1.52 3.42
CA PRO A 71 0.89 -2.09 4.73
C PRO A 71 0.51 -1.05 5.79
N GLU A 72 0.73 0.25 5.57
CA GLU A 72 0.36 1.31 6.51
C GLU A 72 -1.11 1.71 6.44
N THR A 73 -1.70 1.74 5.24
CA THR A 73 -3.14 1.96 5.02
C THR A 73 -3.99 0.71 5.25
N ALA A 74 -3.36 -0.34 5.74
CA ALA A 74 -3.88 -1.69 5.72
C ALA A 74 -4.89 -1.99 6.84
N HIS A 75 -5.64 -3.08 6.66
CA HIS A 75 -6.65 -3.49 7.62
C HIS A 75 -6.02 -3.79 8.97
N THR A 76 -6.46 -3.06 9.99
CA THR A 76 -6.03 -3.24 11.36
C THR A 76 -6.94 -4.28 12.01
N THR A 77 -6.39 -5.39 12.48
CA THR A 77 -7.14 -6.41 13.23
C THR A 77 -6.58 -6.58 14.62
N GLU A 78 -7.47 -6.75 15.59
CA GLU A 78 -7.09 -7.14 16.93
C GLU A 78 -6.97 -8.67 17.00
N ARG A 79 -5.87 -9.15 17.58
CA ARG A 79 -5.67 -10.57 17.85
C ARG A 79 -5.43 -10.76 19.34
N ARG A 80 -6.09 -11.73 19.95
CA ARG A 80 -5.75 -12.17 21.32
C ARG A 80 -4.60 -13.16 21.23
N VAL A 81 -3.53 -12.88 21.97
CA VAL A 81 -2.45 -13.84 22.18
C VAL A 81 -2.58 -14.37 23.59
N GLU A 82 -2.85 -15.66 23.71
CA GLU A 82 -2.83 -16.35 24.99
C GLU A 82 -1.36 -16.63 25.36
N GLY A 83 -0.89 -15.95 26.39
CA GLY A 83 0.35 -16.31 27.06
C GLY A 83 0.09 -17.49 27.99
N ASN A 84 1.05 -18.39 28.11
CA ASN A 84 0.99 -19.66 28.83
C ASN A 84 0.83 -19.55 30.37
N GLY A 85 0.18 -18.50 30.90
CA GLY A 85 -0.07 -18.36 32.34
C GLY A 85 -0.46 -16.97 32.85
N LYS A 86 -0.55 -15.93 32.02
CA LYS A 86 -0.98 -14.58 32.46
C LYS A 86 -1.85 -13.92 31.39
N ARG A 87 -2.90 -13.21 31.86
CA ARG A 87 -3.91 -12.43 31.11
C ARG A 87 -3.58 -12.27 29.62
N GLY A 88 -4.39 -12.88 28.77
CA GLY A 88 -4.26 -12.75 27.32
C GLY A 88 -4.12 -11.29 26.90
N ARG A 89 -3.11 -11.00 26.09
CA ARG A 89 -2.86 -9.65 25.57
C ARG A 89 -3.57 -9.50 24.23
N VAL A 90 -4.37 -8.45 24.08
CA VAL A 90 -4.88 -8.04 22.76
C VAL A 90 -3.79 -7.24 22.07
N ILE A 91 -3.50 -7.62 20.84
CA ILE A 91 -2.49 -6.98 20.00
C ILE A 91 -3.11 -6.47 18.72
N THR A 92 -2.60 -5.34 18.25
CA THR A 92 -3.03 -4.72 16.99
C THR A 92 -2.11 -5.18 15.86
N VAL A 93 -2.69 -5.73 14.81
CA VAL A 93 -1.98 -6.33 13.69
C VAL A 93 -2.32 -5.58 12.41
N LYS A 94 -1.31 -5.22 11.60
CA LYS A 94 -1.51 -4.65 10.26
C LYS A 94 -1.32 -5.72 9.19
N ARG A 95 -2.26 -5.79 8.24
CA ARG A 95 -2.24 -6.75 7.12
C ARG A 95 -2.59 -6.06 5.80
N PRO A 96 -1.69 -6.01 4.80
CA PRO A 96 -2.04 -5.51 3.47
C PRO A 96 -3.17 -6.33 2.86
N LEU A 97 -4.00 -5.69 2.03
CA LEU A 97 -5.10 -6.35 1.33
C LEU A 97 -4.56 -7.42 0.37
N ILE A 98 -3.56 -7.04 -0.42
CA ILE A 98 -2.91 -7.95 -1.37
C ILE A 98 -1.40 -7.98 -1.09
N GLY A 99 -0.85 -9.17 -1.00
CA GLY A 99 0.59 -9.41 -0.87
C GLY A 99 1.11 -10.10 -2.12
N LEU A 100 2.13 -9.49 -2.74
CA LEU A 100 2.85 -10.09 -3.86
C LEU A 100 4.00 -10.95 -3.32
N GLU A 101 4.10 -12.21 -3.76
CA GLU A 101 5.10 -13.13 -3.20
C GLU A 101 6.54 -12.66 -3.47
N GLY A 102 6.80 -12.00 -4.60
CA GLY A 102 8.11 -11.41 -4.93
C GLY A 102 8.56 -10.26 -4.02
N TYR A 103 7.65 -9.69 -3.22
CA TYR A 103 7.94 -8.59 -2.29
C TYR A 103 7.85 -9.01 -0.82
N LYS A 104 7.73 -10.30 -0.58
CA LYS A 104 7.69 -10.87 0.76
C LYS A 104 9.10 -11.03 1.30
N TYR A 105 9.35 -10.52 2.49
CA TYR A 105 10.58 -10.79 3.22
C TYR A 105 10.25 -11.27 4.64
N ARG A 106 11.14 -12.10 5.20
CA ARG A 106 11.03 -12.60 6.57
C ARG A 106 12.11 -11.96 7.40
N GLN A 107 11.73 -11.34 8.51
CA GLN A 107 12.70 -10.85 9.48
C GLN A 107 12.66 -11.78 10.70
N LYS A 108 13.84 -12.25 11.11
CA LYS A 108 13.99 -13.00 12.35
C LYS A 108 13.86 -12.00 13.49
N THR A 109 12.83 -12.17 14.33
CA THR A 109 12.64 -11.27 15.49
C THR A 109 13.81 -11.52 16.45
N PRO A 110 14.64 -10.51 16.80
CA PRO A 110 15.80 -10.73 17.64
C PRO A 110 15.38 -11.24 19.03
N GLU A 111 16.03 -12.29 19.54
CA GLU A 111 15.64 -12.95 20.80
C GLU A 111 15.60 -12.01 22.00
N HIS A 112 16.51 -11.03 22.05
CA HIS A 112 16.58 -9.99 23.09
C HIS A 112 15.48 -8.93 22.99
N LEU A 113 14.89 -8.80 21.80
CA LEU A 113 13.78 -7.88 21.56
C LEU A 113 12.44 -8.57 21.83
N GLY A 114 12.38 -9.90 22.04
CA GLY A 114 11.14 -10.60 22.36
C GLY A 114 9.98 -10.16 21.44
N ASP A 115 8.77 -10.08 21.97
CA ASP A 115 7.62 -9.44 21.31
C ASP A 115 7.81 -7.92 21.12
N VAL A 116 8.91 -7.42 20.55
CA VAL A 116 9.03 -6.01 20.14
C VAL A 116 8.59 -5.86 18.69
N TRP A 117 7.70 -4.89 18.55
CA TRP A 117 6.88 -4.58 17.40
C TRP A 117 7.56 -3.43 16.66
N VAL A 118 7.60 -3.44 15.33
CA VAL A 118 8.00 -2.24 14.59
C VAL A 118 6.91 -1.20 14.84
N ASP A 119 7.27 -0.09 15.47
CA ASP A 119 6.36 1.00 15.87
C ASP A 119 5.17 0.60 16.75
N GLY A 120 5.28 -0.50 17.52
CA GLY A 120 4.16 -0.97 18.35
C GLY A 120 3.14 -1.84 17.60
N VAL A 121 3.34 -2.15 16.31
CA VAL A 121 2.42 -2.94 15.46
C VAL A 121 3.06 -4.22 14.90
N ARG A 122 2.33 -5.35 14.92
CA ARG A 122 2.79 -6.62 14.31
C ARG A 122 2.29 -6.66 12.88
N HIS A 123 3.20 -6.82 11.93
CA HIS A 123 2.82 -7.07 10.55
C HIS A 123 2.59 -8.58 10.32
N GLU A 124 1.44 -8.91 9.76
CA GLU A 124 1.08 -10.28 9.42
C GLU A 124 0.93 -10.46 7.91
N LYS A 125 0.64 -11.71 7.52
CA LYS A 125 0.43 -12.12 6.15
C LYS A 125 -0.71 -11.31 5.51
N ALA A 126 -0.56 -10.97 4.23
CA ALA A 126 -1.61 -10.31 3.45
C ALA A 126 -2.90 -11.14 3.40
N LEU A 127 -4.04 -10.48 3.25
CA LEU A 127 -5.34 -11.14 3.15
C LEU A 127 -5.45 -12.02 1.90
N VAL A 128 -5.02 -11.49 0.76
CA VAL A 128 -4.93 -12.21 -0.52
C VAL A 128 -3.47 -12.26 -0.97
N ARG A 129 -3.04 -13.38 -1.55
CA ARG A 129 -1.70 -13.56 -2.09
C ARG A 129 -1.74 -13.86 -3.57
N ILE A 130 -0.89 -13.18 -4.33
CA ILE A 130 -0.74 -13.40 -5.77
C ILE A 130 0.72 -13.79 -6.02
N GLY A 131 0.91 -14.89 -6.75
CA GLY A 131 2.19 -15.49 -7.09
C GLY A 131 2.47 -15.41 -8.58
#